data_AF-A0A6J4P334-F1
#
_entry.id   AF-A0A6J4P334-F1
#
_cell.length_a   1.000
_cell.length_b   1.000
_cell.length_c   1.000
_cell.angle_alpha   90.00
_cell.angle_beta   90.00
_cell.angle_gamma   90.00
#
_symmetry.space_group_name_H-M   'P 1'
#
loop_
_entity.id
_entity.type
_entity.pdbx_description
1 polymer ?
#
loop_
_entity_poly.entity_id
_entity_poly.type
_entity_poly.pdbx_seq_one_letter_code
_entity_poly.pdbx_strand_id
1 'polypeptide(L)'
;MRGVFLALIQEEETTGGIGGAADAATESLSETGSQTQTFLDEVGAFFEGARDAIISPETIAKLIVAALVVALGVVFYRTLIYGVPRVLRWRNRRRDEPLDEESVARIKRRDTAITLVRTALRYVILIVVALLVVSIFLNDPIPAATGATVLAAILGFGAQSLLRDVIAGLSIVFEGQYAVGDFIELSPPQSVTGIVEEVGLRMTKVRSLSGEVSYIPNGAIQGVTNYVSGRQRFNVEVQLSGAEAAENVLKALDEAKELYLNPPRLAERNETDDGRVRLRIVAGVLPSMAWLVEEHLIQRIKAAAGEESLAAEPLVYKIDQTNLRKVRDLLPQEAERNLPTEADRKL
;
A
#
# COMPACT_ATOMS: atom_id res chain seq x y z
N MET A 1 -14.56 -1.89 -65.43
CA MET A 1 -15.53 -2.97 -65.76
C MET A 1 -16.88 -2.37 -66.18
N ARG A 2 -17.05 -1.97 -67.48
CA ARG A 2 -18.35 -1.92 -68.21
C ARG A 2 -18.32 -1.28 -69.63
N GLY A 3 -17.18 -1.28 -70.35
CA GLY A 3 -17.10 -0.61 -71.66
C GLY A 3 -16.56 -1.44 -72.84
N VAL A 4 -16.09 -2.67 -72.62
CA VAL A 4 -15.26 -3.38 -73.63
C VAL A 4 -16.01 -4.53 -74.33
N PHE A 5 -17.31 -4.73 -74.09
CA PHE A 5 -18.02 -5.94 -74.53
C PHE A 5 -18.95 -5.76 -75.75
N LEU A 6 -18.94 -4.63 -76.46
CA LEU A 6 -19.95 -4.35 -77.49
C LEU A 6 -19.40 -3.65 -78.75
N ALA A 7 -18.34 -4.17 -79.35
CA ALA A 7 -17.89 -3.69 -80.67
C ALA A 7 -17.25 -4.77 -81.57
N LEU A 8 -17.54 -6.06 -81.35
CA LEU A 8 -17.00 -7.16 -82.17
C LEU A 8 -18.11 -8.02 -82.78
N ILE A 9 -19.12 -7.38 -83.38
CA ILE A 9 -20.02 -8.04 -84.35
C ILE A 9 -20.33 -7.02 -85.45
N GLN A 10 -19.49 -6.99 -86.49
CA GLN A 10 -19.88 -6.94 -87.91
C GLN A 10 -18.61 -6.77 -88.76
N GLU A 11 -18.21 -7.86 -89.41
CA GLU A 11 -17.52 -7.80 -90.70
C GLU A 11 -18.52 -7.24 -91.74
N GLU A 12 -18.12 -6.23 -92.49
CA GLU A 12 -18.17 -6.34 -93.96
C GLU A 12 -17.25 -5.31 -94.62
N GLU A 13 -16.40 -5.88 -95.47
CA GLU A 13 -15.50 -5.36 -96.48
C GLU A 13 -15.77 -3.93 -97.01
N THR A 14 -14.71 -3.14 -97.22
CA THR A 14 -14.19 -2.86 -98.57
C THR A 14 -13.03 -1.84 -98.55
N THR A 15 -11.87 -2.34 -98.95
CA THR A 15 -10.95 -1.70 -99.91
C THR A 15 -10.81 -0.17 -99.89
N GLY A 16 -9.86 0.33 -99.09
CA GLY A 16 -9.39 1.72 -99.23
C GLY A 16 -8.42 2.16 -98.14
N GLY A 17 -7.15 2.34 -98.50
CA GLY A 17 -6.26 3.26 -97.76
C GLY A 17 -5.13 2.62 -96.95
N ILE A 18 -4.08 2.15 -97.62
CA ILE A 18 -2.77 1.90 -97.00
C ILE A 18 -2.19 3.22 -96.39
N GLY A 19 -2.65 4.40 -96.85
CA GLY A 19 -2.34 5.70 -96.25
C GLY A 19 -3.06 6.00 -94.92
N GLY A 20 -4.34 5.62 -94.78
CA GLY A 20 -5.11 5.90 -93.56
C GLY A 20 -4.71 5.03 -92.37
N ALA A 21 -4.28 3.80 -92.62
CA ALA A 21 -3.73 2.93 -91.58
C ALA A 21 -2.33 3.37 -91.12
N ALA A 22 -1.53 3.96 -92.02
CA ALA A 22 -0.21 4.51 -91.67
C ALA A 22 -0.34 5.81 -90.87
N ASP A 23 -1.24 6.72 -91.26
CA ASP A 23 -1.51 7.95 -90.50
C ASP A 23 -2.14 7.62 -89.13
N ALA A 24 -3.11 6.70 -89.05
CA ALA A 24 -3.67 6.26 -87.78
C ALA A 24 -2.67 5.51 -86.87
N ALA A 25 -1.71 4.77 -87.44
CA ALA A 25 -0.61 4.17 -86.70
C ALA A 25 0.41 5.22 -86.21
N THR A 26 0.66 6.27 -86.99
CA THR A 26 1.60 7.34 -86.63
C THR A 26 0.99 8.27 -85.58
N GLU A 27 -0.31 8.55 -85.69
CA GLU A 27 -1.08 9.36 -84.73
C GLU A 27 -1.23 8.63 -83.39
N SER A 28 -1.55 7.33 -83.39
CA SER A 28 -1.62 6.51 -82.17
C SER A 28 -0.25 6.30 -81.49
N LEU A 29 0.85 6.21 -82.24
CA LEU A 29 2.20 6.20 -81.69
C LEU A 29 2.59 7.56 -81.09
N SER A 30 2.13 8.67 -81.69
CA SER A 30 2.35 10.03 -81.17
C SER A 30 1.51 10.32 -79.92
N GLU A 31 0.25 9.84 -79.86
CA GLU A 31 -0.62 9.92 -78.68
C GLU A 31 -0.13 9.02 -77.54
N THR A 32 0.39 7.83 -77.86
CA THR A 32 0.99 6.94 -76.85
C THR A 32 2.30 7.52 -76.32
N GLY A 33 3.11 8.17 -77.18
CA GLY A 33 4.33 8.88 -76.80
C GLY A 33 4.06 10.11 -75.92
N SER A 34 3.01 10.88 -76.22
CA SER A 34 2.64 12.06 -75.42
C SER A 34 1.96 11.68 -74.10
N GLN A 35 1.14 10.61 -74.06
CA GLN A 35 0.59 10.06 -72.82
C GLN A 35 1.66 9.47 -71.90
N THR A 36 2.66 8.78 -72.47
CA THR A 36 3.79 8.26 -71.68
C THR A 36 4.69 9.37 -71.16
N GLN A 37 4.92 10.45 -71.92
CA GLN A 37 5.62 11.64 -71.40
C GLN A 37 4.80 12.35 -70.31
N THR A 38 3.50 12.56 -70.53
CA THR A 38 2.62 13.21 -69.54
C THR A 38 2.55 12.41 -68.23
N PHE A 39 2.50 11.08 -68.31
CA PHE A 39 2.56 10.20 -67.12
C PHE A 39 3.93 10.25 -66.42
N LEU A 40 5.03 10.27 -67.18
CA LEU A 40 6.37 10.40 -66.60
C LEU A 40 6.56 11.77 -65.93
N ASP A 41 6.00 12.83 -66.48
CA ASP A 41 6.02 14.17 -65.90
C ASP A 41 5.11 14.28 -64.67
N GLU A 42 3.94 13.63 -64.64
CA GLU A 42 3.09 13.52 -63.45
C GLU A 42 3.74 12.72 -62.33
N VAL A 43 4.39 11.60 -62.65
CA VAL A 43 5.15 10.80 -61.70
C VAL A 43 6.36 11.60 -61.20
N GLY A 44 7.05 12.31 -62.09
CA GLY A 44 8.13 13.24 -61.75
C GLY A 44 7.66 14.32 -60.78
N ALA A 45 6.54 14.99 -61.08
CA ALA A 45 5.93 16.02 -60.25
C ALA A 45 5.43 15.48 -58.89
N PHE A 46 4.97 14.22 -58.84
CA PHE A 46 4.63 13.55 -57.58
C PHE A 46 5.89 13.29 -56.73
N PHE A 47 6.97 12.81 -57.34
CA PHE A 47 8.24 12.60 -56.64
C PHE A 47 8.91 13.92 -56.23
N GLU A 48 8.79 14.98 -57.04
CA GLU A 48 9.23 16.33 -56.69
C GLU A 48 8.38 16.93 -55.57
N GLY A 49 7.05 16.80 -55.62
CA GLY A 49 6.15 17.23 -54.54
C GLY A 49 6.37 16.44 -53.24
N ALA A 50 6.65 15.15 -53.32
CA ALA A 50 7.02 14.32 -52.17
C ALA A 50 8.40 14.70 -51.62
N ARG A 51 9.37 14.96 -52.51
CA ARG A 51 10.71 15.43 -52.16
C ARG A 51 10.64 16.80 -51.47
N ASP A 52 9.88 17.73 -51.99
CA ASP A 52 9.72 19.07 -51.43
C ASP A 52 8.92 19.06 -50.12
N ALA A 53 7.93 18.17 -49.98
CA ALA A 53 7.23 17.97 -48.71
C ALA A 53 8.16 17.40 -47.62
N ILE A 54 9.06 16.47 -47.98
CA ILE A 54 10.02 15.85 -47.06
C ILE A 54 11.20 16.79 -46.74
N ILE A 55 11.67 17.57 -47.73
CA ILE A 55 12.78 18.53 -47.62
C ILE A 55 12.29 19.92 -47.16
N SER A 56 10.97 20.10 -46.97
CA SER A 56 10.44 21.33 -46.42
C SER A 56 11.12 21.67 -45.07
N PRO A 57 11.50 22.95 -44.84
CA PRO A 57 12.16 23.37 -43.60
C PRO A 57 11.38 22.96 -42.34
N GLU A 58 10.05 22.88 -42.44
CA GLU A 58 9.15 22.46 -41.36
C GLU A 58 9.29 20.97 -41.03
N THR A 59 9.34 20.09 -42.03
CA THR A 59 9.52 18.64 -41.82
C THR A 59 10.91 18.34 -41.27
N ILE A 60 11.94 19.03 -41.76
CA ILE A 60 13.31 18.90 -41.23
C ILE A 60 13.37 19.36 -39.77
N ALA A 61 12.73 20.49 -39.42
CA ALA A 61 12.66 20.96 -38.04
C ALA A 61 11.95 19.94 -37.13
N LYS A 62 10.81 19.39 -37.56
CA LYS A 62 10.08 18.33 -36.83
C LYS A 62 10.93 17.07 -36.63
N LEU A 63 11.68 16.65 -37.64
CA LEU A 63 12.58 15.50 -37.55
C LEU A 63 13.74 15.75 -36.57
N ILE A 64 14.32 16.95 -36.57
CA ILE A 64 15.36 17.32 -35.60
C ILE A 64 14.81 17.31 -34.18
N VAL A 65 13.62 17.90 -33.96
CA VAL A 65 12.97 17.91 -32.64
C VAL A 65 12.61 16.50 -32.19
N ALA A 66 12.08 15.66 -33.08
CA ALA A 66 11.77 14.25 -32.77
C ALA A 66 13.05 13.47 -32.42
N ALA A 67 14.14 13.64 -33.17
CA ALA A 67 15.42 13.03 -32.88
C ALA A 67 15.98 13.49 -31.52
N LEU A 68 15.85 14.77 -31.19
CA LEU A 68 16.24 15.32 -29.90
C LEU A 68 15.42 14.72 -28.75
N VAL A 69 14.10 14.60 -28.90
CA VAL A 69 13.20 14.00 -27.90
C VAL A 69 13.55 12.53 -27.68
N VAL A 70 13.80 11.77 -28.75
CA VAL A 70 14.23 10.36 -28.64
C VAL A 70 15.59 10.27 -27.95
N ALA A 71 16.56 11.11 -28.33
CA ALA A 71 17.88 11.15 -27.71
C ALA A 71 17.77 11.47 -26.21
N LEU A 72 16.95 12.45 -25.83
CA LEU A 72 16.73 12.85 -24.44
C LEU A 72 16.01 11.75 -23.65
N GLY A 73 15.03 11.07 -24.26
CA GLY A 73 14.37 9.90 -23.68
C GLY A 73 15.34 8.73 -23.43
N VAL A 74 16.27 8.47 -24.36
CA VAL A 74 17.32 7.45 -24.21
C VAL A 74 18.32 7.85 -23.12
N VAL A 75 18.76 9.11 -23.08
CA VAL A 75 19.64 9.62 -22.02
C VAL A 75 18.96 9.53 -20.65
N PHE A 76 17.68 9.88 -20.56
CA PHE A 76 16.88 9.76 -19.35
C PHE A 76 16.75 8.30 -18.89
N TYR A 77 16.38 7.39 -19.79
CA TYR A 77 16.34 5.94 -19.55
C TYR A 77 17.68 5.40 -19.05
N ARG A 78 18.78 5.81 -19.71
CA ARG A 78 20.14 5.40 -19.35
C ARG A 78 20.53 5.94 -17.98
N THR A 79 20.21 7.20 -17.69
CA THR A 79 20.46 7.80 -16.37
C THR A 79 19.68 7.09 -15.27
N LEU A 80 18.41 6.77 -15.50
CA LEU A 80 17.56 6.09 -14.55
C LEU A 80 18.06 4.66 -14.26
N ILE A 81 18.41 3.87 -15.29
CA ILE A 81 18.83 2.48 -15.12
C ILE A 81 20.27 2.34 -14.64
N TYR A 82 21.20 3.19 -15.08
CA TYR A 82 22.61 3.08 -14.70
C TYR A 82 22.93 3.93 -13.46
N GLY A 83 22.21 5.03 -13.21
CA GLY A 83 22.41 5.93 -12.08
C GLY A 83 21.79 5.42 -10.77
N VAL A 84 20.53 4.96 -10.80
CA VAL A 84 19.83 4.45 -9.60
C VAL A 84 20.60 3.32 -8.90
N PRO A 85 21.06 2.26 -9.59
CA PRO A 85 21.83 1.20 -8.92
C PRO A 85 23.27 1.61 -8.61
N ARG A 86 23.80 2.72 -9.14
CA ARG A 86 25.12 3.23 -8.73
C ARG A 86 25.03 3.96 -7.39
N VAL A 87 23.95 4.72 -7.16
CA VAL A 87 23.65 5.37 -5.89
C VAL A 87 23.20 4.37 -4.82
N LEU A 88 22.31 3.43 -5.15
CA LEU A 88 21.88 2.41 -4.17
C LEU A 88 23.03 1.46 -3.76
N ARG A 89 23.95 1.11 -4.67
CA ARG A 89 25.11 0.26 -4.33
C ARG A 89 26.10 0.96 -3.40
N TRP A 90 26.10 2.29 -3.32
CA TRP A 90 26.94 3.02 -2.37
C TRP A 90 26.50 2.77 -0.91
N ARG A 91 25.19 2.55 -0.68
CA ARG A 91 24.63 2.31 0.65
C ARG A 91 24.68 0.85 1.11
N ASN A 92 24.84 -0.12 0.20
CA ASN A 92 24.74 -1.56 0.53
C ASN A 92 26.08 -2.29 0.65
N ARG A 93 27.18 -1.58 0.95
CA ARG A 93 28.54 -2.15 1.00
C ARG A 93 28.88 -2.87 2.31
N ARG A 94 27.89 -3.26 3.12
CA ARG A 94 28.11 -4.01 4.37
C ARG A 94 26.98 -5.02 4.59
N ARG A 95 27.26 -6.28 4.24
CA ARG A 95 26.92 -7.52 4.97
C ARG A 95 27.11 -8.69 4.00
N ASP A 96 28.35 -9.14 3.89
CA ASP A 96 28.66 -10.50 3.45
C ASP A 96 28.58 -11.37 4.71
N GLU A 97 27.41 -11.94 4.98
CA GLU A 97 27.21 -13.03 5.94
C GLU A 97 27.17 -14.36 5.17
N PRO A 98 27.58 -15.50 5.78
CA PRO A 98 27.58 -16.79 5.10
C PRO A 98 26.17 -17.16 4.61
N LEU A 99 26.09 -17.65 3.37
CA LEU A 99 24.83 -17.83 2.65
C LEU A 99 24.07 -19.10 3.09
N ASP A 100 23.06 -18.94 3.94
CA ASP A 100 22.01 -19.95 4.19
C ASP A 100 21.06 -20.12 2.98
N GLU A 101 20.37 -21.26 2.83
CA GLU A 101 19.38 -21.49 1.76
C GLU A 101 18.28 -20.41 1.68
N GLU A 102 17.90 -19.82 2.82
CA GLU A 102 16.96 -18.69 2.88
C GLU A 102 17.50 -17.41 2.22
N SER A 103 18.81 -17.20 2.25
CA SER A 103 19.47 -16.04 1.66
C SER A 103 19.48 -16.13 0.12
N VAL A 104 19.62 -17.34 -0.44
CA VAL A 104 19.54 -17.59 -1.88
C VAL A 104 18.13 -17.34 -2.43
N ALA A 105 17.08 -17.77 -1.69
CA ALA A 105 15.70 -17.49 -2.05
C ALA A 105 15.37 -15.98 -2.00
N ARG A 106 15.92 -15.25 -1.01
CA ARG A 106 15.76 -13.80 -0.87
C ARG A 106 16.45 -13.02 -1.99
N ILE A 107 17.63 -13.47 -2.43
CA ILE A 107 18.37 -12.87 -3.56
C ILE A 107 17.60 -13.07 -4.87
N LYS A 108 17.12 -14.30 -5.14
CA LYS A 108 16.31 -14.58 -6.35
C LYS A 108 15.04 -13.73 -6.41
N ARG A 109 14.33 -13.53 -5.28
CA ARG A 109 13.13 -12.66 -5.23
C ARG A 109 13.47 -11.19 -5.52
N ARG A 110 14.61 -10.69 -5.03
CA ARG A 110 15.08 -9.33 -5.32
C ARG A 110 15.42 -9.14 -6.79
N ASP A 111 16.10 -10.10 -7.40
CA ASP A 111 16.46 -10.04 -8.82
C ASP A 111 15.25 -10.06 -9.73
N THR A 112 14.23 -10.87 -9.42
CA THR A 112 12.95 -10.86 -10.15
C THR A 112 12.24 -9.51 -10.01
N ALA A 113 12.15 -8.96 -8.79
CA ALA A 113 11.52 -7.66 -8.57
C ALA A 113 12.22 -6.52 -9.32
N ILE A 114 13.56 -6.48 -9.28
CA ILE A 114 14.37 -5.48 -10.01
C ILE A 114 14.17 -5.62 -11.52
N THR A 115 14.10 -6.86 -12.03
CA THR A 115 13.87 -7.14 -13.45
C THR A 115 12.47 -6.68 -13.89
N LEU A 116 11.44 -6.95 -13.08
CA LEU A 116 10.07 -6.50 -13.35
C LEU A 116 9.97 -4.98 -13.37
N VAL A 117 10.52 -4.29 -12.37
CA VAL A 117 10.53 -2.81 -12.32
C VAL A 117 11.28 -2.22 -13.51
N ARG A 118 12.45 -2.78 -13.86
CA ARG A 118 13.24 -2.31 -15.01
C ARG A 118 12.46 -2.46 -16.32
N THR A 119 11.79 -3.60 -16.48
CA THR A 119 10.99 -3.90 -17.67
C THR A 119 9.78 -2.97 -17.74
N ALA A 120 9.07 -2.76 -16.63
CA ALA A 120 7.95 -1.81 -16.56
C ALA A 120 8.38 -0.38 -16.90
N LEU A 121 9.46 0.12 -16.30
CA LEU A 121 10.03 1.45 -16.60
C LEU A 121 10.39 1.59 -18.08
N ARG A 122 10.96 0.55 -18.70
CA ARG A 122 11.29 0.55 -20.12
C ARG A 122 10.05 0.75 -20.99
N TYR A 123 8.97 0.01 -20.71
CA TYR A 123 7.73 0.15 -21.47
C TYR A 123 7.06 1.51 -21.25
N VAL A 124 7.05 2.03 -20.02
CA VAL A 124 6.51 3.37 -19.73
C VAL A 124 7.26 4.45 -20.50
N ILE A 125 8.60 4.44 -20.46
CA ILE A 125 9.42 5.42 -21.19
C ILE A 125 9.22 5.29 -22.70
N LEU A 126 9.14 4.05 -23.23
CA LEU A 126 8.88 3.81 -24.64
C LEU A 126 7.54 4.43 -25.09
N ILE A 127 6.47 4.22 -24.31
CA ILE A 127 5.15 4.77 -24.61
C ILE A 127 5.17 6.31 -24.56
N VAL A 128 5.78 6.90 -23.53
CA VAL A 128 5.87 8.37 -23.40
C VAL A 128 6.65 8.98 -24.56
N VAL A 129 7.81 8.43 -24.91
CA VAL A 129 8.62 8.92 -26.04
C VAL A 129 7.86 8.76 -27.36
N ALA A 130 7.18 7.63 -27.57
CA ALA A 130 6.37 7.41 -28.77
C ALA A 130 5.23 8.45 -28.88
N LEU A 131 4.51 8.73 -27.80
CA LEU A 131 3.45 9.74 -27.78
C LEU A 131 3.99 11.15 -28.06
N LEU A 132 5.15 11.51 -27.49
CA LEU A 132 5.79 12.79 -27.77
C LEU A 132 6.22 12.93 -29.24
N VAL A 133 6.76 11.86 -29.82
CA VAL A 133 7.14 11.85 -31.24
C VAL A 133 5.90 12.03 -32.12
N VAL A 134 4.83 11.28 -31.86
CA VAL A 134 3.55 11.41 -32.58
C VAL A 134 3.01 12.84 -32.48
N SER A 135 3.09 13.47 -31.30
CA SER A 135 2.65 14.86 -31.09
C SER A 135 3.37 15.89 -31.97
N ILE A 136 4.64 15.67 -32.30
CA ILE A 136 5.43 16.60 -33.12
C ILE A 136 4.91 16.62 -34.57
N PHE A 137 4.42 15.48 -35.05
CA PHE A 137 3.88 15.36 -36.41
C PHE A 137 2.42 15.82 -36.52
N LEU A 138 1.67 15.82 -35.42
CA LEU A 138 0.24 16.14 -35.44
C LEU A 138 -0.11 17.64 -35.50
N ASN A 139 0.87 18.56 -35.55
CA ASN A 139 0.71 20.03 -35.52
C ASN A 139 -0.04 20.61 -34.31
N ASP A 140 -0.79 19.80 -33.58
CA ASP A 140 -1.55 20.18 -32.39
C ASP A 140 -1.21 19.18 -31.27
N PRO A 141 -0.57 19.63 -30.17
CA PRO A 141 -0.18 18.73 -29.08
C PRO A 141 -1.38 18.32 -28.20
N ILE A 142 -2.54 18.96 -28.36
CA ILE A 142 -3.71 18.76 -27.50
C ILE A 142 -4.18 17.29 -27.46
N PRO A 143 -4.33 16.55 -28.59
CA PRO A 143 -4.78 15.16 -28.56
C PRO A 143 -3.77 14.22 -27.90
N ALA A 144 -2.48 14.41 -28.14
CA ALA A 144 -1.42 13.61 -27.53
C ALA A 144 -1.31 13.88 -26.02
N ALA A 145 -1.38 15.14 -25.61
CA ALA A 145 -1.40 15.53 -24.20
C ALA A 145 -2.64 15.01 -23.46
N THR A 146 -3.80 15.04 -24.11
CA THR A 146 -5.06 14.53 -23.55
C THR A 146 -4.99 13.01 -23.35
N GLY A 147 -4.52 12.27 -24.36
CA GLY A 147 -4.32 10.81 -24.24
C GLY A 147 -3.31 10.43 -23.17
N ALA A 148 -2.19 11.17 -23.06
CA ALA A 148 -1.20 10.97 -22.01
C ALA A 148 -1.77 11.24 -20.61
N THR A 149 -2.62 12.26 -20.46
CA THR A 149 -3.27 12.61 -19.18
C THR A 149 -4.22 11.51 -18.73
N VAL A 150 -5.04 10.97 -19.64
CA VAL A 150 -5.94 9.85 -19.32
C VAL A 150 -5.15 8.60 -18.94
N LEU A 151 -4.09 8.27 -19.69
CA LEU A 151 -3.21 7.15 -19.35
C LEU A 151 -2.53 7.35 -17.99
N ALA A 152 -2.05 8.56 -17.70
CA ALA A 152 -1.44 8.89 -16.41
C ALA A 152 -2.45 8.77 -15.26
N ALA A 153 -3.69 9.19 -15.47
CA ALA A 153 -4.76 9.03 -14.48
C ALA A 153 -5.03 7.55 -14.18
N ILE A 154 -5.14 6.70 -15.21
CA ILE A 154 -5.34 5.25 -15.06
C ILE A 154 -4.19 4.61 -14.27
N LEU A 155 -2.95 4.94 -14.63
CA LEU A 155 -1.77 4.45 -13.91
C LEU A 155 -1.74 4.97 -12.46
N GLY A 156 -2.12 6.22 -12.24
CA GLY A 156 -2.24 6.83 -10.92
C GLY A 156 -3.27 6.12 -10.04
N PHE A 157 -4.45 5.80 -10.58
CA PHE A 157 -5.45 5.00 -9.88
C PHE A 157 -4.95 3.59 -9.54
N GLY A 158 -4.21 2.95 -10.45
CA GLY A 158 -3.58 1.65 -10.18
C GLY A 158 -2.52 1.68 -9.08
N ALA A 159 -1.80 2.78 -8.93
CA ALA A 159 -0.75 2.96 -7.92
C ALA A 159 -1.22 3.66 -6.64
N GLN A 160 -2.48 4.09 -6.56
CA GLN A 160 -3.01 4.90 -5.47
C GLN A 160 -2.84 4.22 -4.10
N SER A 161 -3.05 2.90 -4.03
CA SER A 161 -2.89 2.12 -2.80
C SER A 161 -1.45 2.12 -2.29
N LEU A 162 -0.47 2.04 -3.20
CA LEU A 162 0.95 2.09 -2.84
C LEU A 162 1.32 3.43 -2.21
N LEU A 163 0.83 4.53 -2.79
CA LEU A 163 1.11 5.86 -2.28
C LEU A 163 0.47 6.05 -0.89
N ARG A 164 -0.77 5.58 -0.71
CA ARG A 164 -1.45 5.59 0.58
C ARG A 164 -0.66 4.81 1.63
N ASP A 165 -0.19 3.62 1.30
CA ASP A 165 0.61 2.79 2.21
C ASP A 165 1.91 3.49 2.64
N VAL A 166 2.62 4.12 1.70
CA VAL A 166 3.89 4.80 1.99
C VAL A 166 3.69 6.03 2.88
N ILE A 167 2.67 6.83 2.60
CA ILE A 167 2.35 8.02 3.40
C ILE A 167 1.93 7.59 4.81
N ALA A 168 1.04 6.60 4.92
CA ALA A 168 0.61 6.07 6.21
C ALA A 168 1.78 5.48 7.02
N GLY A 169 2.67 4.72 6.37
CA GLY A 169 3.87 4.18 6.99
C GLY A 169 4.82 5.25 7.52
N LEU A 170 5.00 6.33 6.75
CA LEU A 170 5.80 7.47 7.20
C LEU A 170 5.15 8.15 8.42
N SER A 171 3.83 8.36 8.40
CA SER A 171 3.09 8.94 9.54
C SER A 171 3.22 8.09 10.80
N ILE A 172 3.10 6.76 10.70
CA ILE A 172 3.28 5.84 11.85
C ILE A 172 4.64 6.07 12.52
N VAL A 173 5.72 6.14 11.72
CA VAL A 173 7.08 6.33 12.22
C VAL A 173 7.32 7.75 12.72
N PHE A 174 6.81 8.76 12.01
CA PHE A 174 7.04 10.17 12.34
C PHE A 174 6.26 10.61 13.58
N GLU A 175 5.03 10.14 13.74
CA GLU A 175 4.17 10.43 14.90
C GLU A 175 4.46 9.49 16.08
N GLY A 176 5.20 8.40 15.84
CA GLY A 176 5.53 7.42 16.88
C GLY A 176 4.29 6.72 17.44
N GLN A 177 3.32 6.37 16.57
CA GLN A 177 2.06 5.75 17.00
C GLN A 177 2.30 4.40 17.70
N TYR A 178 3.27 3.63 17.21
CA TYR A 178 3.79 2.41 17.81
C TYR A 178 5.17 2.08 17.24
N ALA A 179 5.94 1.28 17.98
CA ALA A 179 7.28 0.86 17.63
C ALA A 179 7.40 -0.67 17.54
N VAL A 180 8.55 -1.13 17.02
CA VAL A 180 8.90 -2.55 17.04
C VAL A 180 8.98 -3.02 18.49
N GLY A 181 8.30 -4.12 18.80
CA GLY A 181 8.17 -4.68 20.15
C GLY A 181 6.89 -4.29 20.89
N ASP A 182 6.12 -3.32 20.38
CA ASP A 182 4.85 -2.95 20.99
C ASP A 182 3.78 -4.02 20.75
N PHE A 183 2.94 -4.26 21.76
CA PHE A 183 1.74 -5.07 21.61
C PHE A 183 0.61 -4.17 21.14
N ILE A 184 0.11 -4.42 19.93
CA ILE A 184 -0.92 -3.59 19.30
C ILE A 184 -2.14 -4.42 18.92
N GLU A 185 -3.26 -3.72 18.83
CA GLU A 185 -4.50 -4.22 18.26
C GLU A 185 -4.95 -3.28 17.14
N LEU A 186 -5.13 -3.84 15.95
CA LEU A 186 -5.60 -3.12 14.77
C LEU A 186 -7.13 -3.13 14.73
N SER A 187 -7.71 -1.96 14.47
CA SER A 187 -9.17 -1.80 14.34
C SER A 187 -9.70 -2.42 13.03
N PRO A 188 -11.00 -2.73 12.94
CA PRO A 188 -11.63 -3.30 11.75
C PRO A 188 -11.31 -2.51 10.47
N PRO A 189 -11.23 -3.16 9.30
CA PRO A 189 -11.86 -4.44 8.93
C PRO A 189 -11.05 -5.72 9.19
N GLN A 190 -9.76 -5.62 9.55
CA GLN A 190 -8.95 -6.78 9.96
C GLN A 190 -8.51 -6.58 11.41
N SER A 191 -9.22 -7.22 12.34
CA SER A 191 -8.86 -7.25 13.75
C SER A 191 -7.65 -8.18 13.94
N VAL A 192 -6.45 -7.62 13.94
CA VAL A 192 -5.20 -8.34 14.22
C VAL A 192 -4.65 -7.82 15.54
N THR A 193 -4.33 -8.74 16.45
CA THR A 193 -3.79 -8.43 17.77
C THR A 193 -2.50 -9.20 17.99
N GLY A 194 -1.42 -8.49 18.30
CA GLY A 194 -0.11 -9.13 18.46
C GLY A 194 1.03 -8.14 18.67
N ILE A 195 2.25 -8.65 18.62
CA ILE A 195 3.48 -7.87 18.79
C ILE A 195 4.00 -7.43 17.43
N VAL A 196 4.38 -6.16 17.32
CA VAL A 196 5.01 -5.62 16.11
C VAL A 196 6.43 -6.16 15.97
N GLU A 197 6.69 -6.92 14.91
CA GLU A 197 8.04 -7.40 14.60
C GLU A 197 8.83 -6.44 13.73
N GLU A 198 8.15 -5.80 12.77
CA GLU A 198 8.79 -4.91 11.80
C GLU A 198 7.81 -3.83 11.35
N VAL A 199 8.26 -2.58 11.33
CA VAL A 199 7.55 -1.46 10.72
C VAL A 199 8.28 -1.07 9.45
N GLY A 200 7.75 -1.48 8.30
CA GLY A 200 8.25 -1.10 6.99
C GLY A 200 7.55 0.16 6.45
N LEU A 201 8.10 0.73 5.38
CA LEU A 201 7.50 1.90 4.73
C LEU A 201 6.10 1.62 4.16
N ARG A 202 5.85 0.40 3.65
CA ARG A 202 4.57 0.02 3.05
C ARG A 202 3.73 -0.91 3.93
N MET A 203 4.39 -1.79 4.67
CA MET A 203 3.74 -2.88 5.40
C MET A 203 4.25 -2.91 6.83
N THR A 204 3.37 -3.25 7.76
CA THR A 204 3.71 -3.58 9.14
C THR A 204 3.51 -5.07 9.36
N LYS A 205 4.47 -5.69 10.04
CA LYS A 205 4.47 -7.12 10.36
C LYS A 205 4.10 -7.31 11.83
N VAL A 206 3.00 -8.00 12.07
CA VAL A 206 2.48 -8.27 13.43
C VAL A 206 2.46 -9.76 13.66
N ARG A 207 3.01 -10.22 14.79
CA ARG A 207 2.94 -11.61 15.22
C ARG A 207 1.91 -11.78 16.32
N SER A 208 0.89 -12.59 16.04
CA SER A 208 -0.11 -13.01 17.03
C SER A 208 0.51 -13.94 18.07
N LEU A 209 -0.10 -14.02 19.26
CA LEU A 209 0.36 -14.93 20.31
C LEU A 209 0.21 -16.42 19.93
N SER A 210 -0.67 -16.73 18.98
CA SER A 210 -0.80 -18.06 18.36
C SER A 210 0.41 -18.43 17.47
N GLY A 211 1.32 -17.49 17.22
CA GLY A 211 2.50 -17.66 16.36
C GLY A 211 2.29 -17.25 14.91
N GLU A 212 1.06 -16.93 14.50
CA GLU A 212 0.73 -16.42 13.17
C GLU A 212 1.38 -15.06 12.90
N VAL A 213 1.80 -14.84 11.66
CA VAL A 213 2.42 -13.58 11.23
C VAL A 213 1.54 -12.94 10.17
N SER A 214 0.99 -11.78 10.51
CA SER A 214 0.17 -10.97 9.62
C SER A 214 1.00 -9.84 9.00
N TYR A 215 0.87 -9.67 7.69
CA TYR A 215 1.47 -8.56 6.94
C TYR A 215 0.36 -7.58 6.55
N ILE A 216 0.31 -6.44 7.21
CA ILE A 216 -0.75 -5.45 7.01
C ILE A 216 -0.22 -4.27 6.20
N PRO A 217 -0.87 -3.87 5.09
CA PRO A 217 -0.57 -2.62 4.40
C PRO A 217 -0.86 -1.43 5.31
N ASN A 218 0.10 -0.52 5.45
CA ASN A 218 -0.02 0.61 6.35
C ASN A 218 -1.24 1.50 6.00
N GLY A 219 -1.60 1.61 4.72
CA GLY A 219 -2.75 2.39 4.27
C GLY A 219 -4.11 1.73 4.52
N ALA A 220 -4.12 0.48 4.99
CA ALA A 220 -5.32 -0.23 5.43
C ALA A 220 -5.59 -0.10 6.94
N ILE A 221 -4.62 0.43 7.70
CA ILE A 221 -4.74 0.64 9.15
C ILE A 221 -5.61 1.86 9.39
N GLN A 222 -6.85 1.65 9.84
CA GLN A 222 -7.78 2.74 10.16
C GLN A 222 -7.61 3.25 11.60
N GLY A 223 -7.21 2.37 12.51
CA GLY A 223 -7.01 2.67 13.92
C GLY A 223 -6.11 1.62 14.57
N VAL A 224 -5.33 2.06 15.55
CA VAL A 224 -4.43 1.21 16.32
C VAL A 224 -4.59 1.52 17.80
N THR A 225 -4.73 0.46 18.59
CA THR A 225 -4.65 0.52 20.04
C THR A 225 -3.30 -0.03 20.45
N ASN A 226 -2.41 0.83 20.93
CA ASN A 226 -1.11 0.42 21.44
C ASN A 226 -1.19 0.16 22.95
N TYR A 227 -0.80 -1.04 23.36
CA TYR A 227 -0.69 -1.43 24.76
C TYR A 227 0.73 -1.16 25.26
N VAL A 228 1.03 0.11 25.57
CA VAL A 228 2.36 0.69 25.87
C VAL A 228 3.22 -0.08 26.89
N SER A 229 2.63 -0.88 27.80
CA SER A 229 3.38 -1.68 28.79
C SER A 229 3.43 -3.18 28.51
N GLY A 230 2.90 -3.61 27.36
CA GLY A 230 2.74 -5.01 26.96
C GLY A 230 1.78 -5.80 27.85
N ARG A 231 1.08 -5.13 28.79
CA ARG A 231 0.18 -5.73 29.76
C ARG A 231 -1.01 -4.81 30.06
N GLN A 232 -2.13 -5.42 30.39
CA GLN A 232 -3.29 -4.74 30.96
C GLN A 232 -3.36 -5.04 32.46
N ARG A 233 -3.75 -4.03 33.24
CA ARG A 233 -4.00 -4.17 34.68
C ARG A 233 -5.48 -4.00 34.95
N PHE A 234 -5.98 -4.88 35.80
CA PHE A 234 -7.36 -4.94 36.21
C PHE A 234 -7.44 -4.76 37.72
N ASN A 235 -8.42 -3.97 38.13
CA ASN A 235 -8.90 -3.96 39.50
C ASN A 235 -10.21 -4.73 39.57
N VAL A 236 -10.31 -5.59 40.57
CA VAL A 236 -11.52 -6.33 40.90
C VAL A 236 -11.93 -5.94 42.31
N GLU A 237 -13.10 -5.35 42.44
CA GLU A 237 -13.70 -5.02 43.73
C GLU A 237 -14.79 -6.02 44.08
N VAL A 238 -14.66 -6.63 45.26
CA VAL A 238 -15.57 -7.66 45.77
C VAL A 238 -16.10 -7.20 47.11
N GLN A 239 -17.42 -7.27 47.31
CA GLN A 239 -18.07 -7.00 48.58
C GLN A 239 -18.66 -8.28 49.14
N LEU A 240 -18.26 -8.62 50.36
CA LEU A 240 -18.58 -9.86 51.04
C LEU A 240 -19.31 -9.57 52.34
N SER A 241 -20.23 -10.45 52.73
CA SER A 241 -21.04 -10.30 53.95
C SER A 241 -20.31 -10.69 55.24
N GLY A 242 -19.13 -11.34 55.16
CA GLY A 242 -18.36 -11.73 56.34
C GLY A 242 -16.88 -12.00 56.08
N ALA A 243 -16.10 -12.02 57.18
CA ALA A 243 -14.64 -12.22 57.15
C ALA A 243 -14.21 -13.61 56.69
N GLU A 244 -14.99 -14.66 56.97
CA GLU A 244 -14.69 -16.04 56.56
C GLU A 244 -14.69 -16.18 55.03
N ALA A 245 -15.71 -15.65 54.35
CA ALA A 245 -15.76 -15.62 52.89
C ALA A 245 -14.57 -14.86 52.30
N ALA A 246 -14.13 -13.78 52.96
CA ALA A 246 -12.96 -13.02 52.53
C ALA A 246 -11.67 -13.84 52.61
N GLU A 247 -11.47 -14.64 53.67
CA GLU A 247 -10.32 -15.54 53.78
C GLU A 247 -10.34 -16.64 52.72
N ASN A 248 -11.51 -17.21 52.41
CA ASN A 248 -11.66 -18.23 51.37
C ASN A 248 -11.29 -17.69 49.99
N VAL A 249 -11.75 -16.48 49.67
CA VAL A 249 -11.35 -15.79 48.43
C VAL A 249 -9.83 -15.59 48.39
N LEU A 250 -9.21 -15.11 49.46
CA LEU A 250 -7.76 -14.88 49.50
C LEU A 250 -6.95 -16.17 49.29
N LYS A 251 -7.39 -17.29 49.87
CA LYS A 251 -6.77 -18.60 49.62
C LYS A 251 -6.90 -19.01 48.15
N ALA A 252 -8.07 -18.84 47.56
CA ALA A 252 -8.32 -19.18 46.15
C ALA A 252 -7.50 -18.32 45.17
N LEU A 253 -7.18 -17.07 45.52
CA LEU A 253 -6.28 -16.21 44.73
C LEU A 253 -4.84 -16.74 44.75
N ASP A 254 -4.38 -17.24 45.91
CA ASP A 254 -2.99 -17.66 46.09
C ASP A 254 -2.66 -18.91 45.25
N GLU A 255 -3.65 -19.74 44.97
CA GLU A 255 -3.58 -20.89 44.06
C GLU A 255 -3.61 -20.51 42.56
N ALA A 256 -4.05 -19.30 42.21
CA ALA A 256 -4.29 -18.89 40.84
C ALA A 256 -3.07 -18.23 40.16
N LYS A 257 -1.87 -18.31 40.75
CA LYS A 257 -0.70 -17.51 40.35
C LYS A 257 -0.16 -17.78 38.94
N GLU A 258 -0.35 -18.98 38.39
CA GLU A 258 0.39 -19.43 37.20
C GLU A 258 -0.10 -18.87 35.86
N LEU A 259 -1.38 -18.48 35.74
CA LEU A 259 -1.93 -18.01 34.46
C LEU A 259 -1.78 -16.50 34.21
N TYR A 260 -1.33 -15.73 35.19
CA TYR A 260 -1.32 -14.26 35.12
C TYR A 260 0.13 -13.74 35.01
N LEU A 261 0.34 -12.70 34.19
CA LEU A 261 1.61 -11.98 34.14
C LEU A 261 1.96 -11.33 35.48
N ASN A 262 0.95 -10.68 36.08
CA ASN A 262 1.02 -10.20 37.45
C ASN A 262 -0.07 -10.95 38.24
N PRO A 263 0.30 -11.87 39.14
CA PRO A 263 -0.66 -12.70 39.85
C PRO A 263 -1.68 -11.87 40.63
N PRO A 264 -2.93 -12.35 40.74
CA PRO A 264 -3.96 -11.66 41.48
C PRO A 264 -3.53 -11.55 42.94
N ARG A 265 -3.50 -10.33 43.46
CA ARG A 265 -3.11 -10.06 44.85
C ARG A 265 -4.04 -9.05 45.48
N LEU A 266 -4.21 -9.15 46.80
CA LEU A 266 -4.93 -8.16 47.57
C LEU A 266 -4.15 -6.84 47.56
N ALA A 267 -4.81 -5.77 47.11
CA ALA A 267 -4.29 -4.41 47.20
C ALA A 267 -4.81 -3.70 48.45
N GLU A 268 -6.11 -3.85 48.76
CA GLU A 268 -6.76 -3.19 49.90
C GLU A 268 -7.86 -4.09 50.47
N ARG A 269 -8.00 -4.09 51.80
CA ARG A 269 -9.10 -4.74 52.53
C ARG A 269 -9.68 -3.70 53.48
N ASN A 270 -10.99 -3.46 53.38
CA ASN A 270 -11.73 -2.58 54.28
C ASN A 270 -12.88 -3.37 54.90
N GLU A 271 -13.00 -3.31 56.22
CA GLU A 271 -14.10 -3.92 56.97
C GLU A 271 -15.04 -2.82 57.42
N THR A 272 -16.34 -3.01 57.21
CA THR A 272 -17.39 -2.06 57.59
C THR A 272 -17.87 -2.43 58.99
N ASP A 273 -18.36 -1.45 59.75
CA ASP A 273 -18.94 -1.67 61.09
C ASP A 273 -20.08 -2.71 61.08
N ASP A 274 -20.78 -2.86 59.94
CA ASP A 274 -21.81 -3.89 59.71
C ASP A 274 -21.26 -5.31 59.48
N GLY A 275 -19.95 -5.54 59.61
CA GLY A 275 -19.29 -6.84 59.37
C GLY A 275 -19.04 -7.18 57.89
N ARG A 276 -19.39 -6.27 56.96
CA ARG A 276 -19.15 -6.44 55.53
C ARG A 276 -17.69 -6.16 55.18
N VAL A 277 -17.09 -7.03 54.37
CA VAL A 277 -15.69 -6.91 53.94
C VAL A 277 -15.63 -6.52 52.47
N ARG A 278 -14.93 -5.44 52.16
CA ARG A 278 -14.59 -5.03 50.79
C ARG A 278 -13.14 -5.39 50.48
N LEU A 279 -12.94 -6.19 49.44
CA LEU A 279 -11.63 -6.55 48.92
C LEU A 279 -11.38 -5.85 47.59
N ARG A 280 -10.22 -5.22 47.45
CA ARG A 280 -9.71 -4.73 46.17
C ARG A 280 -8.54 -5.60 45.73
N ILE A 281 -8.73 -6.33 44.65
CA ILE A 281 -7.77 -7.27 44.08
C ILE A 281 -7.20 -6.67 42.81
N VAL A 282 -5.89 -6.80 42.60
CA VAL A 282 -5.22 -6.34 41.39
C VAL A 282 -4.60 -7.52 40.66
N ALA A 283 -4.83 -7.60 39.36
CA ALA A 283 -4.26 -8.62 38.49
C ALA A 283 -3.75 -7.98 37.19
N GLY A 284 -2.74 -8.58 36.57
CA GLY A 284 -2.23 -8.13 35.27
C GLY A 284 -2.10 -9.28 34.30
N VAL A 285 -2.56 -9.06 33.07
CA VAL A 285 -2.61 -10.06 32.00
C VAL A 285 -2.16 -9.47 30.68
N LEU A 286 -1.89 -10.33 29.70
CA LEU A 286 -1.72 -9.89 28.32
C LEU A 286 -3.05 -9.31 27.83
N PRO A 287 -3.06 -8.31 26.94
CA PRO A 287 -4.31 -7.71 26.47
C PRO A 287 -5.27 -8.72 25.82
N SER A 288 -4.74 -9.72 25.13
CA SER A 288 -5.51 -10.84 24.55
C SER A 288 -6.12 -11.80 25.59
N MET A 289 -5.65 -11.77 26.83
CA MET A 289 -6.08 -12.63 27.94
C MET A 289 -6.93 -11.86 28.96
N ALA A 290 -7.55 -10.75 28.56
CA ALA A 290 -8.47 -9.97 29.40
C ALA A 290 -9.57 -10.84 30.03
N TRP A 291 -10.10 -11.81 29.28
CA TRP A 291 -11.11 -12.78 29.73
C TRP A 291 -10.68 -13.57 30.97
N LEU A 292 -9.37 -13.76 31.18
CA LEU A 292 -8.83 -14.46 32.35
C LEU A 292 -9.13 -13.71 33.66
N VAL A 293 -9.27 -12.38 33.59
CA VAL A 293 -9.69 -11.55 34.73
C VAL A 293 -11.20 -11.33 34.69
N GLU A 294 -11.74 -10.95 33.53
CA GLU A 294 -13.16 -10.56 33.38
C GLU A 294 -14.12 -11.74 33.66
N GLU A 295 -13.71 -12.97 33.35
CA GLU A 295 -14.54 -14.17 33.51
C GLU A 295 -13.95 -15.17 34.51
N HIS A 296 -12.75 -15.69 34.23
CA HIS A 296 -12.18 -16.82 34.99
C HIS A 296 -11.87 -16.44 36.45
N LEU A 297 -11.23 -15.29 36.68
CA LEU A 297 -10.96 -14.80 38.04
C LEU A 297 -12.26 -14.53 38.80
N ILE A 298 -13.27 -13.95 38.14
CA ILE A 298 -14.57 -13.67 38.75
C ILE A 298 -15.29 -14.96 39.14
N GLN A 299 -15.34 -15.96 38.27
CA GLN A 299 -15.94 -17.25 38.59
C GLN A 299 -15.24 -17.91 39.78
N ARG A 300 -13.91 -17.85 39.84
CA ARG A 300 -13.13 -18.39 40.96
C ARG A 300 -13.41 -17.65 42.27
N ILE A 301 -13.53 -16.32 42.22
CA ILE A 301 -13.92 -15.50 43.38
C ILE A 301 -15.33 -15.85 43.84
N LYS A 302 -16.30 -15.93 42.92
CA LYS A 302 -17.70 -16.28 43.24
C LYS A 302 -17.78 -17.67 43.88
N ALA A 303 -17.07 -18.66 43.32
CA ALA A 303 -17.01 -20.01 43.85
C ALA A 303 -16.36 -20.09 45.25
N ALA A 304 -15.29 -19.31 45.48
CA ALA A 304 -14.59 -19.28 46.76
C ALA A 304 -15.36 -18.52 47.86
N ALA A 305 -16.07 -17.44 47.49
CA ALA A 305 -16.89 -16.67 48.40
C ALA A 305 -18.16 -17.43 48.82
N GLY A 306 -18.75 -18.20 47.90
CA GLY A 306 -20.11 -18.75 48.02
C GLY A 306 -21.16 -17.72 47.58
N GLU A 307 -22.16 -18.17 46.81
CA GLU A 307 -23.16 -17.27 46.19
C GLU A 307 -23.93 -16.42 47.22
N GLU A 308 -24.24 -16.98 48.38
CA GLU A 308 -24.97 -16.29 49.45
C GLU A 308 -24.13 -15.24 50.19
N SER A 309 -22.80 -15.29 50.08
CA SER A 309 -21.90 -14.39 50.79
C SER A 309 -21.53 -13.13 50.00
N LEU A 310 -21.94 -13.04 48.74
CA LEU A 310 -21.70 -11.87 47.89
C LEU A 310 -22.75 -10.80 48.17
N ALA A 311 -22.32 -9.67 48.72
CA ALA A 311 -23.21 -8.53 48.94
C ALA A 311 -23.58 -7.81 47.63
N ALA A 312 -22.72 -7.93 46.62
CA ALA A 312 -22.91 -7.39 45.27
C ALA A 312 -22.08 -8.20 44.26
N GLU A 313 -22.40 -8.04 42.97
CA GLU A 313 -21.57 -8.62 41.92
C GLU A 313 -20.16 -7.99 41.93
N PRO A 314 -19.10 -8.79 41.71
CA PRO A 314 -17.75 -8.27 41.58
C PRO A 314 -17.62 -7.26 40.44
N LEU A 315 -17.07 -6.08 40.75
CA LEU A 315 -16.85 -5.02 39.79
C LEU A 315 -15.43 -5.14 39.21
N VAL A 316 -15.34 -5.32 37.90
CA VAL A 316 -14.07 -5.38 37.16
C VAL A 316 -13.89 -4.11 36.36
N TYR A 317 -12.76 -3.45 36.52
CA TYR A 317 -12.43 -2.27 35.72
C TYR A 317 -10.94 -2.19 35.39
N LYS A 318 -10.65 -1.70 34.18
CA LYS A 318 -9.28 -1.55 33.66
C LYS A 318 -8.67 -0.27 34.19
N ILE A 319 -7.43 -0.35 34.65
CA ILE A 319 -6.70 0.81 35.15
C ILE A 319 -5.38 0.96 34.41
N ASP A 320 -5.15 2.15 33.88
CA ASP A 320 -3.82 2.61 33.51
C ASP A 320 -3.23 3.50 34.62
N GLN A 321 -2.05 3.13 35.11
CA GLN A 321 -1.33 3.91 36.12
C GLN A 321 -0.90 5.28 35.58
N THR A 322 -0.64 5.39 34.29
CA THR A 322 -0.24 6.67 33.68
C THR A 322 -1.41 7.65 33.69
N ASN A 323 -2.59 7.19 33.29
CA ASN A 323 -3.82 7.97 33.38
C ASN A 323 -4.20 8.29 34.83
N LEU A 324 -4.07 7.34 35.78
CA LEU A 324 -4.32 7.64 37.19
C LEU A 324 -3.38 8.71 37.76
N ARG A 325 -2.08 8.69 37.40
CA ARG A 325 -1.14 9.74 37.82
C ARG A 325 -1.55 11.10 37.27
N LYS A 326 -1.85 11.16 35.96
CA LYS A 326 -2.33 12.40 35.33
C LYS A 326 -3.62 12.93 35.98
N VAL A 327 -4.58 12.05 36.26
CA VAL A 327 -5.83 12.43 36.95
C VAL A 327 -5.54 12.93 38.35
N ARG A 328 -4.65 12.24 39.10
CA ARG A 328 -4.25 12.67 40.44
C ARG A 328 -3.60 14.06 40.42
N ASP A 329 -2.77 14.35 39.43
CA ASP A 329 -2.11 15.65 39.28
C ASP A 329 -3.10 16.79 38.93
N LEU A 330 -4.30 16.45 38.43
CA LEU A 330 -5.39 17.38 38.16
C LEU A 330 -6.33 17.61 39.36
N LEU A 331 -6.27 16.74 40.38
CA LEU A 331 -7.07 16.92 41.58
C LEU A 331 -6.48 18.07 42.41
N PRO A 332 -7.30 19.04 42.87
CA PRO A 332 -6.83 20.09 43.76
C PRO A 332 -6.23 19.44 45.02
N GLN A 333 -5.06 19.92 45.46
CA GLN A 333 -4.33 19.39 46.62
C GLN A 333 -5.16 19.38 47.92
N GLU A 334 -6.27 20.13 47.98
CA GLU A 334 -7.23 20.11 49.09
C GLU A 334 -7.93 18.75 49.26
N ALA A 335 -8.01 17.93 48.21
CA ALA A 335 -8.50 16.56 48.30
C ALA A 335 -7.51 15.61 49.00
N GLU A 336 -6.20 15.91 49.00
CA GLU A 336 -5.20 15.10 49.69
C GLU A 336 -5.35 15.14 51.21
N ARG A 337 -5.95 16.21 51.76
CA ARG A 337 -6.20 16.34 53.20
C ARG A 337 -7.29 15.38 53.71
N ASN A 338 -8.13 14.87 52.81
CA ASN A 338 -9.21 13.92 53.10
C ASN A 338 -8.94 12.52 52.53
N LEU A 339 -7.79 12.30 51.87
CA LEU A 339 -7.34 10.96 51.55
C LEU A 339 -6.72 10.35 52.82
N PRO A 340 -7.15 9.15 53.25
CA PRO A 340 -6.54 8.50 54.40
C PRO A 340 -5.05 8.35 54.14
N THR A 341 -4.24 8.92 55.03
CA THR A 341 -2.78 8.90 54.90
C THR A 341 -2.30 7.46 55.09
N GLU A 342 -1.19 7.04 54.48
CA GLU A 342 -0.63 5.68 54.67
C GLU A 342 -0.42 5.30 56.16
N ALA A 343 -0.39 6.28 57.06
CA ALA A 343 -0.35 6.10 58.52
C ALA A 343 -1.65 5.53 59.12
N ASP A 344 -2.82 5.77 58.53
CA ASP A 344 -4.13 5.32 59.04
C ASP A 344 -4.45 3.86 58.64
N ARG A 345 -3.60 3.21 57.85
CA ARG A 345 -3.74 1.78 57.49
C ARG A 345 -3.17 0.81 58.55
N LYS A 346 -2.80 1.32 59.73
CA LYS A 346 -2.18 0.53 60.83
C LYS A 346 -2.97 0.54 62.15
N LEU A 347 -4.24 0.93 62.13
CA LEU A 347 -5.17 0.74 63.25
C LEU A 347 -6.37 -0.08 62.77
#